data_AF-A0AB40D5A1-F1
#
_entry.id   AF-A0AB40D5A1-F1
#
_cell.length_a   1.000
_cell.length_b   1.000
_cell.length_c   1.000
_cell.angle_alpha   90.00
_cell.angle_beta   90.00
_cell.angle_gamma   90.00
#
_symmetry.space_group_name_H-M   'P 1'
#
loop_
_entity.id
_entity.type
_entity.pdbx_description
1 polymer ?
#
loop_
_entity_poly.entity_id
_entity_poly.type
_entity_poly.pdbx_seq_one_letter_code
_entity_poly.pdbx_strand_id
1 'polypeptide(L)'
;MDTNKEAETNDQFIVKYRQQYYDLSRFLHKHPGGINTLKGLNSGDMTARFLKAPPHSDAAMYLMREYKIDPDDSRKTKSGHNEAELQNGDEELRHRARETEDKNNNQVDESMEHLVDWSKAMLPQIANITECYDEWVHKPVDRPLRLFGPWYLEMCTKTPWWLVPLFWIPVIIQCAREDLASSWQDRSQLASFVGYFLFGILLWSFLEYSLHRWVFHVKLNSNSGSWICTFHFMIHGLHHKVPFDPMRLVFPPLPGALLATIIYTPLSFVLLSPRVVLSGALTGYLCYDMIHYYLHYGNPTTRAFVHLKRYHQHHHFSHQTLGYGISSPLWDVVFKTRIHLRKLRYQLRWS
;
A
#
# COMPACT_ATOMS: atom_id res chain seq x y z
N MET A 1 6.39 -15.22 27.03
CA MET A 1 5.40 -16.29 26.77
C MET A 1 4.45 -15.73 25.73
N ASP A 2 4.54 -15.99 24.44
CA ASP A 2 5.37 -16.90 23.65
C ASP A 2 5.80 -16.19 22.37
N THR A 3 7.10 -16.22 22.10
CA THR A 3 7.66 -15.84 20.79
C THR A 3 7.31 -16.95 19.82
N ASN A 4 6.30 -16.74 18.97
CA ASN A 4 6.09 -17.58 17.79
C ASN A 4 7.32 -17.46 16.89
N LYS A 5 8.25 -18.42 17.05
CA LYS A 5 9.09 -18.87 15.96
C LYS A 5 8.14 -19.35 14.87
N GLU A 6 7.97 -18.54 13.83
CA GLU A 6 7.42 -19.02 12.58
C GLU A 6 8.24 -20.23 12.16
N ALA A 7 7.62 -21.40 12.16
CA ALA A 7 8.13 -22.55 11.46
C ALA A 7 8.10 -22.19 9.98
N GLU A 8 9.23 -21.73 9.44
CA GLU A 8 9.48 -21.67 8.01
C GLU A 8 9.36 -23.09 7.45
N THR A 9 8.16 -23.47 7.02
CA THR A 9 8.00 -24.52 6.03
C THR A 9 8.63 -23.99 4.75
N ASN A 10 9.87 -24.42 4.51
CA ASN A 10 10.76 -24.03 3.43
C ASN A 10 10.30 -24.62 2.08
N ASP A 11 9.00 -24.50 1.77
CA ASP A 11 8.43 -24.92 0.49
C ASP A 11 8.65 -23.78 -0.51
N GLN A 12 9.81 -23.81 -1.16
CA GLN A 12 10.11 -22.89 -2.25
C GLN A 12 9.02 -22.95 -3.33
N PHE A 13 8.50 -21.79 -3.70
CA PHE A 13 7.53 -21.61 -4.78
C PHE A 13 8.21 -20.94 -5.97
N ILE A 14 8.85 -21.73 -6.81
CA ILE A 14 9.61 -21.24 -7.97
C ILE A 14 8.76 -21.36 -9.22
N VAL A 15 8.72 -20.31 -10.03
CA VAL A 15 8.01 -20.31 -11.32
C VAL A 15 8.95 -19.87 -12.44
N LYS A 16 8.71 -20.38 -13.64
CA LYS A 16 9.38 -19.91 -14.86
C LYS A 16 8.48 -18.93 -15.60
N TYR A 17 9.03 -17.79 -16.03
CA TYR A 17 8.37 -16.83 -16.90
C TYR A 17 9.36 -16.27 -17.91
N ARG A 18 9.06 -16.44 -19.20
CA ARG A 18 9.90 -15.96 -20.32
C ARG A 18 11.38 -16.34 -20.15
N GLN A 19 11.62 -17.63 -19.87
CA GLN A 19 12.96 -18.21 -19.66
C GLN A 19 13.71 -17.75 -18.40
N GLN A 20 13.11 -16.89 -17.57
CA GLN A 20 13.66 -16.47 -16.28
C GLN A 20 12.93 -17.20 -15.13
N TYR A 21 13.60 -17.37 -14.00
CA TYR A 21 13.04 -18.00 -12.81
C TYR A 21 12.74 -16.96 -11.72
N TYR A 22 11.65 -17.17 -10.99
CA TYR A 22 11.20 -16.28 -9.93
C TYR A 22 10.82 -17.11 -8.70
N ASP A 23 11.30 -16.72 -7.51
CA ASP A 23 10.90 -17.28 -6.23
C ASP A 23 9.77 -16.43 -5.62
N LEU A 24 8.54 -16.92 -5.73
CA LEU A 24 7.34 -16.23 -5.24
C LEU A 24 6.97 -16.61 -3.80
N SER A 25 7.80 -17.37 -3.08
CA SER A 25 7.46 -17.90 -1.74
C SER A 25 6.99 -16.81 -0.78
N ARG A 26 7.69 -15.67 -0.78
CA ARG A 26 7.37 -14.48 0.04
C ARG A 26 6.27 -13.60 -0.55
N PHE A 27 5.92 -13.78 -1.83
CA PHE A 27 4.89 -13.02 -2.52
C PHE A 27 3.49 -13.66 -2.43
N LEU A 28 3.41 -14.97 -2.22
CA LEU A 28 2.15 -15.73 -2.29
C LEU A 28 1.00 -15.08 -1.50
N HIS A 29 1.25 -14.67 -0.26
CA HIS A 29 0.27 -14.04 0.62
C HIS A 29 0.03 -12.55 0.31
N LYS A 30 0.97 -11.91 -0.39
CA LYS A 30 0.92 -10.50 -0.84
C LYS A 30 0.22 -10.34 -2.18
N HIS A 31 0.07 -11.42 -2.95
CA HIS A 31 -0.49 -11.40 -4.30
C HIS A 31 -1.91 -10.79 -4.33
N PRO A 32 -2.15 -9.70 -5.08
CA PRO A 32 -3.47 -9.06 -5.17
C PRO A 32 -4.59 -9.99 -5.65
N GLY A 33 -4.26 -10.96 -6.50
CA GLY A 33 -5.21 -11.97 -6.96
C GLY A 33 -5.50 -13.08 -5.96
N GLY A 34 -4.84 -13.12 -4.80
CA GLY A 34 -4.94 -14.20 -3.82
C GLY A 34 -4.04 -15.40 -4.13
N ILE A 35 -3.78 -16.24 -3.13
CA ILE A 35 -2.90 -17.42 -3.25
C ILE A 35 -3.53 -18.51 -4.12
N ASN A 36 -4.85 -18.61 -4.11
CA ASN A 36 -5.59 -19.61 -4.87
C ASN A 36 -5.46 -19.43 -6.39
N THR A 37 -5.09 -18.25 -6.87
CA THR A 37 -4.80 -18.03 -8.30
C THR A 37 -3.41 -18.49 -8.72
N LEU A 38 -2.52 -18.77 -7.77
CA LEU A 38 -1.17 -19.26 -8.05
C LEU A 38 -1.08 -20.78 -7.92
N LYS A 39 -2.12 -21.44 -7.39
CA LYS A 39 -2.16 -22.91 -7.25
C LYS A 39 -1.81 -23.63 -8.56
N GLY A 40 -0.95 -24.63 -8.44
CA GLY A 40 -0.49 -25.47 -9.55
C GLY A 40 0.61 -24.85 -10.42
N LEU A 41 1.15 -23.68 -10.07
CA LEU A 41 2.27 -23.06 -10.80
C LEU A 41 3.65 -23.44 -10.26
N ASN A 42 3.74 -24.02 -9.05
CA ASN A 42 5.04 -24.35 -8.47
C ASN A 42 5.84 -25.28 -9.40
N SER A 43 7.10 -24.92 -9.65
CA SER A 43 8.01 -25.59 -10.59
C SER A 43 7.52 -25.63 -12.04
N GLY A 44 6.53 -24.80 -12.41
CA GLY A 44 5.94 -24.74 -13.75
C GLY A 44 6.28 -23.46 -14.51
N ASP A 45 5.99 -23.46 -15.82
CA ASP A 45 6.06 -22.27 -16.67
C ASP A 45 4.71 -21.53 -16.64
N MET A 46 4.72 -20.31 -16.10
CA MET A 46 3.52 -19.48 -15.99
C MET A 46 3.27 -18.59 -17.20
N THR A 47 4.15 -18.54 -18.22
CA THR A 47 4.04 -17.60 -19.35
C THR A 47 2.69 -17.68 -20.06
N ALA A 48 2.22 -18.88 -20.41
CA ALA A 48 0.94 -19.03 -21.09
C ALA A 48 -0.26 -18.57 -20.21
N ARG A 49 -0.20 -18.81 -18.90
CA ARG A 49 -1.25 -18.40 -17.95
C ARG A 49 -1.21 -16.89 -17.70
N PHE A 50 -0.02 -16.32 -17.61
CA PHE A 50 0.22 -14.90 -17.43
C PHE A 50 -0.30 -14.09 -18.63
N LEU A 51 -0.06 -14.55 -19.86
CA LEU A 51 -0.56 -13.93 -21.09
C LEU A 51 -2.08 -14.04 -21.27
N LYS A 52 -2.70 -15.12 -20.74
CA LYS A 52 -4.17 -15.30 -20.77
C LYS A 52 -4.89 -14.54 -19.65
N ALA A 53 -4.17 -14.13 -18.61
CA ALA A 53 -4.73 -13.34 -17.53
C ALA A 53 -5.04 -11.91 -18.04
N PRO A 54 -5.91 -11.15 -17.34
CA PRO A 54 -5.97 -9.71 -17.55
C PRO A 54 -4.55 -9.10 -17.50
N PRO A 55 -4.25 -8.11 -18.33
CA PRO A 55 -2.91 -7.52 -18.37
C PRO A 55 -2.53 -7.01 -16.98
N HIS A 56 -1.31 -7.35 -16.58
CA HIS A 56 -0.71 -6.78 -15.38
C HIS A 56 -0.30 -5.34 -15.71
N SER A 57 -0.38 -4.46 -14.72
CA SER A 57 0.07 -3.09 -14.84
C SER A 57 1.59 -3.00 -14.83
N ASP A 58 2.13 -1.87 -15.31
CA ASP A 58 3.56 -1.58 -15.27
C ASP A 58 4.12 -1.67 -13.83
N ALA A 59 3.36 -1.20 -12.83
CA ALA A 59 3.73 -1.32 -11.42
C ALA A 59 3.82 -2.79 -10.94
N ALA A 60 2.92 -3.66 -11.38
CA ALA A 60 2.96 -5.09 -11.06
C ALA A 60 4.13 -5.80 -11.78
N MET A 61 4.40 -5.42 -13.03
CA MET A 61 5.55 -5.91 -13.79
C MET A 61 6.88 -5.47 -13.16
N TYR A 62 6.96 -4.23 -12.68
CA TYR A 62 8.12 -3.70 -11.95
C TYR A 62 8.37 -4.47 -10.64
N LEU A 63 7.30 -4.70 -9.85
CA LEU A 63 7.39 -5.45 -8.59
C LEU A 63 7.83 -6.90 -8.78
N MET A 64 7.43 -7.54 -9.88
CA MET A 64 7.76 -8.94 -10.17
C MET A 64 9.28 -9.20 -10.17
N ARG A 65 10.08 -8.19 -10.52
CA ARG A 65 11.55 -8.26 -10.51
C ARG A 65 12.13 -8.59 -9.15
N GLU A 66 11.52 -8.11 -8.06
CA GLU A 66 12.03 -8.33 -6.68
C GLU A 66 12.11 -9.82 -6.32
N TYR A 67 11.45 -10.68 -7.10
CA TYR A 67 11.40 -12.12 -6.92
C TYR A 67 12.23 -12.88 -7.95
N LYS A 68 12.91 -12.21 -8.88
CA LYS A 68 13.74 -12.85 -9.90
C LYS A 68 14.93 -13.54 -9.23
N ILE A 69 15.21 -14.77 -9.64
CA ILE A 69 16.39 -15.51 -9.19
C ILE A 69 17.55 -15.15 -10.13
N ASP A 70 18.56 -14.47 -9.60
CA ASP A 70 19.77 -14.23 -10.36
C ASP A 70 20.60 -15.52 -10.48
N PRO A 71 21.07 -15.88 -11.69
CA PRO A 71 21.88 -17.07 -11.89
C PRO A 71 23.12 -17.11 -11.00
N ASP A 72 23.67 -15.95 -10.65
CA ASP A 72 24.90 -15.83 -9.86
C ASP A 72 24.67 -16.03 -8.34
N ASP A 73 23.44 -15.81 -7.85
CA ASP A 73 23.12 -16.01 -6.44
C ASP A 73 23.02 -17.51 -6.08
N SER A 74 22.66 -18.34 -7.07
CA SER A 74 22.67 -19.80 -6.95
C SER A 74 24.08 -20.40 -6.75
N ARG A 75 25.15 -19.67 -7.14
CA ARG A 75 26.55 -20.11 -6.99
C ARG A 75 27.08 -19.95 -5.57
N LYS A 76 26.46 -19.13 -4.71
CA LYS A 76 26.87 -19.00 -3.30
C LYS A 76 26.44 -20.18 -2.43
N THR A 77 25.49 -20.99 -2.88
CA THR A 77 24.95 -22.14 -2.13
C THR A 77 25.46 -23.52 -2.57
N LYS A 78 26.32 -23.61 -3.60
CA LYS A 78 26.95 -24.89 -3.99
C LYS A 78 28.38 -24.66 -4.47
N SER A 79 29.31 -24.51 -3.52
CA SER A 79 30.72 -24.80 -3.78
C SER A 79 30.89 -26.32 -3.76
N GLY A 80 31.18 -26.90 -4.92
CA GLY A 80 31.38 -28.34 -5.05
C GLY A 80 31.47 -28.82 -6.51
N HIS A 81 32.60 -28.51 -7.14
CA HIS A 81 33.20 -29.16 -8.32
C HIS A 81 32.78 -28.77 -9.76
N ASN A 82 33.81 -28.25 -10.42
CA ASN A 82 34.32 -28.44 -11.79
C ASN A 82 33.62 -27.78 -12.99
N GLU A 83 34.45 -26.96 -13.62
CA GLU A 83 34.38 -26.31 -14.93
C GLU A 83 34.12 -27.29 -16.08
N ALA A 84 33.42 -26.84 -17.12
CA ALA A 84 33.97 -26.70 -18.48
C ALA A 84 32.89 -26.30 -19.51
N GLU A 85 33.24 -25.30 -20.32
CA GLU A 85 32.88 -25.12 -21.74
C GLU A 85 31.41 -25.17 -22.20
N LEU A 86 30.93 -24.02 -22.72
CA LEU A 86 30.43 -23.90 -24.10
C LEU A 86 30.10 -22.42 -24.39
N GLN A 87 31.09 -21.73 -24.97
CA GLN A 87 30.88 -20.49 -25.72
C GLN A 87 30.45 -20.83 -27.15
N ASN A 88 29.67 -19.92 -27.73
CA ASN A 88 29.23 -19.82 -29.13
C ASN A 88 27.89 -20.47 -29.47
N GLY A 89 26.84 -19.64 -29.52
CA GLY A 89 25.54 -19.99 -30.10
C GLY A 89 24.39 -18.99 -29.88
N ASP A 90 24.53 -18.00 -28.98
CA ASP A 90 23.37 -17.27 -28.42
C ASP A 90 22.98 -15.94 -29.09
N GLU A 91 23.68 -15.49 -30.14
CA GLU A 91 23.37 -14.20 -30.77
C GLU A 91 22.29 -14.28 -31.87
N GLU A 92 22.18 -15.38 -32.61
CA GLU A 92 21.19 -15.50 -33.70
C GLU A 92 19.76 -15.82 -33.23
N LEU A 93 19.59 -16.49 -32.08
CA LEU A 93 18.27 -16.80 -31.50
C LEU A 93 17.60 -15.59 -30.85
N ARG A 94 18.37 -14.56 -30.45
CA ARG A 94 17.86 -13.32 -29.85
C ARG A 94 17.15 -12.41 -30.87
N HIS A 95 17.48 -12.51 -32.15
CA HIS A 95 16.91 -11.66 -33.18
C HIS A 95 15.57 -12.15 -33.74
N ARG A 96 15.29 -13.46 -33.73
CA ARG A 96 14.04 -14.04 -34.29
C ARG A 96 12.83 -14.02 -33.37
N ALA A 97 13.00 -13.70 -32.08
CA ALA A 97 11.90 -13.61 -31.11
C ALA A 97 11.32 -12.19 -30.94
N ARG A 98 11.86 -11.19 -31.66
CA ARG A 98 11.39 -9.79 -31.62
C ARG A 98 10.23 -9.49 -32.56
N GLU A 99 9.84 -10.42 -33.44
CA GLU A 99 8.80 -10.22 -34.45
C GLU A 99 7.51 -10.97 -34.11
N THR A 100 6.90 -10.64 -32.97
CA THR A 100 5.44 -10.67 -32.84
C THR A 100 5.06 -9.52 -31.93
N GLU A 101 4.39 -8.51 -32.49
CA GLU A 101 3.89 -7.32 -31.79
C GLU A 101 3.01 -7.72 -30.59
N ASP A 102 3.62 -7.73 -29.40
CA ASP A 102 2.95 -7.94 -28.13
C ASP A 102 2.33 -6.60 -27.71
N LYS A 103 1.04 -6.39 -28.02
CA LYS A 103 0.32 -5.13 -27.76
C LYS A 103 0.21 -4.76 -26.27
N ASN A 104 0.61 -5.67 -25.37
CA ASN A 104 0.75 -5.40 -23.94
C ASN A 104 2.22 -5.60 -23.56
N ASN A 105 2.93 -4.51 -23.26
CA ASN A 105 4.35 -4.52 -22.93
C ASN A 105 4.61 -5.12 -21.53
N ASN A 106 4.33 -6.41 -21.34
CA ASN A 106 4.64 -7.18 -20.12
C ASN A 106 6.15 -7.50 -20.02
N GLN A 107 6.99 -6.52 -20.35
CA GLN A 107 8.43 -6.55 -20.08
C GLN A 107 8.69 -6.06 -18.66
N VAL A 108 9.72 -6.63 -18.02
CA VAL A 108 10.15 -6.17 -16.70
C VAL A 108 10.92 -4.87 -16.89
N ASP A 109 10.49 -3.81 -16.21
CA ASP A 109 11.12 -2.49 -16.25
C ASP A 109 12.18 -2.33 -15.15
N GLU A 110 13.37 -1.87 -15.52
CA GLU A 110 14.52 -1.64 -14.63
C GLU A 110 15.00 -0.18 -14.62
N SER A 111 14.32 0.70 -15.36
CA SER A 111 14.77 2.07 -15.67
C SER A 111 15.02 2.96 -14.45
N MET A 112 14.37 2.70 -13.31
CA MET A 112 14.35 3.64 -12.18
C MET A 112 15.17 3.20 -10.97
N GLU A 113 15.76 2.00 -10.99
CA GLU A 113 16.37 1.43 -9.79
C GLU A 113 17.71 2.06 -9.42
N HIS A 114 18.52 2.38 -10.42
CA HIS A 114 19.85 2.97 -10.25
C HIS A 114 19.82 4.42 -9.75
N LEU A 115 18.63 5.04 -9.68
CA LEU A 115 18.46 6.42 -9.27
C LEU A 115 18.69 6.65 -7.76
N VAL A 116 18.60 5.59 -6.95
CA VAL A 116 18.77 5.66 -5.49
C VAL A 116 19.64 4.51 -4.98
N ASP A 117 20.37 4.78 -3.91
CA ASP A 117 21.11 3.78 -3.14
C ASP A 117 20.24 3.27 -1.98
N TRP A 118 19.74 2.04 -2.14
CA TRP A 118 18.88 1.35 -1.18
C TRP A 118 19.56 1.03 0.16
N SER A 119 20.89 1.06 0.22
CA SER A 119 21.64 0.86 1.47
C SER A 119 21.68 2.11 2.35
N LYS A 120 21.30 3.27 1.81
CA LYS A 120 21.36 4.57 2.46
C LYS A 120 19.96 5.10 2.83
N ALA A 121 19.96 6.15 3.66
CA ALA A 121 18.75 6.86 4.02
C ALA A 121 18.09 7.50 2.78
N MET A 122 16.78 7.35 2.62
CA MET A 122 16.06 7.73 1.41
C MET A 122 15.76 9.23 1.36
N LEU A 123 15.42 9.88 2.47
CA LEU A 123 15.00 11.29 2.45
C LEU A 123 16.05 12.24 1.84
N PRO A 124 17.35 12.14 2.15
CA PRO A 124 18.37 12.97 1.50
C PRO A 124 18.52 12.69 -0.01
N GLN A 125 18.12 11.50 -0.47
CA GLN A 125 18.25 11.10 -1.88
C GLN A 125 17.09 11.60 -2.74
N ILE A 126 15.94 11.97 -2.14
CA ILE A 126 14.76 12.46 -2.88
C ILE A 126 15.10 13.67 -3.76
N ALA A 127 16.00 14.55 -3.30
CA ALA A 127 16.43 15.71 -4.07
C ALA A 127 17.04 15.32 -5.43
N ASN A 128 17.75 14.19 -5.50
CA ASN A 128 18.44 13.73 -6.71
C ASN A 128 17.49 13.11 -7.74
N ILE A 129 16.28 12.72 -7.33
CA ILE A 129 15.29 12.06 -8.19
C ILE A 129 14.06 12.93 -8.44
N THR A 130 14.12 14.20 -8.09
CA THR A 130 13.00 15.15 -8.15
C THR A 130 12.34 15.17 -9.54
N GLU A 131 13.14 15.16 -10.61
CA GLU A 131 12.66 15.25 -11.99
C GLU A 131 11.74 14.10 -12.41
N CYS A 132 11.99 12.90 -11.87
CA CYS A 132 11.27 11.66 -12.19
C CYS A 132 10.56 11.06 -10.96
N TYR A 133 10.39 11.86 -9.90
CA TYR A 133 9.88 11.43 -8.61
C TYR A 133 8.49 10.79 -8.70
N ASP A 134 7.58 11.40 -9.45
CA ASP A 134 6.19 10.94 -9.60
C ASP A 134 6.12 9.54 -10.20
N GLU A 135 6.96 9.26 -11.19
CA GLU A 135 7.05 7.91 -11.77
C GLU A 135 7.76 6.94 -10.81
N TRP A 136 8.86 7.37 -10.18
CA TRP A 136 9.65 6.54 -9.27
C TRP A 136 8.85 6.07 -8.05
N VAL A 137 8.06 6.96 -7.44
CA VAL A 137 7.34 6.69 -6.18
C VAL A 137 6.19 5.69 -6.38
N HIS A 138 5.60 5.68 -7.56
CA HIS A 138 4.48 4.83 -7.94
C HIS A 138 4.87 3.45 -8.49
N LYS A 139 6.18 3.16 -8.59
CA LYS A 139 6.74 1.85 -8.92
C LYS A 139 7.10 1.08 -7.64
N PRO A 140 6.22 0.18 -7.13
CA PRO A 140 6.38 -0.45 -5.82
C PRO A 140 7.53 -1.45 -5.78
N VAL A 141 8.11 -1.64 -4.60
CA VAL A 141 9.14 -2.64 -4.31
C VAL A 141 8.79 -3.43 -3.05
N ASP A 142 9.35 -4.63 -2.89
CA ASP A 142 9.22 -5.46 -1.69
C ASP A 142 10.57 -5.64 -0.99
N ARG A 143 11.11 -4.53 -0.47
CA ARG A 143 12.38 -4.52 0.26
C ARG A 143 12.38 -3.47 1.38
N PRO A 144 13.24 -3.63 2.40
CA PRO A 144 13.38 -2.63 3.46
C PRO A 144 13.84 -1.27 2.90
N LEU A 145 13.29 -0.19 3.45
CA LEU A 145 13.66 1.19 3.13
C LEU A 145 13.93 1.96 4.43
N ARG A 146 15.05 2.69 4.49
CA ARG A 146 15.42 3.53 5.62
C ARG A 146 15.14 5.00 5.30
N LEU A 147 14.44 5.74 6.16
CA LEU A 147 14.16 7.16 5.91
C LEU A 147 15.30 8.07 6.39
N PHE A 148 15.82 7.81 7.59
CA PHE A 148 16.83 8.65 8.25
C PHE A 148 18.17 7.95 8.38
N GLY A 149 19.24 8.75 8.46
CA GLY A 149 20.59 8.27 8.75
C GLY A 149 20.70 7.69 10.17
N PRO A 150 20.48 8.53 11.19
CA PRO A 150 20.54 8.10 12.58
C PRO A 150 19.40 7.15 12.95
N TRP A 151 19.75 6.07 13.66
CA TRP A 151 18.80 5.01 14.03
C TRP A 151 17.65 5.49 14.92
N TYR A 152 17.89 6.49 15.78
CA TYR A 152 16.87 7.01 16.70
C TYR A 152 15.78 7.81 15.97
N LEU A 153 16.13 8.55 14.91
CA LEU A 153 15.14 9.21 14.05
C LEU A 153 14.33 8.17 13.27
N GLU A 154 14.99 7.10 12.82
CA GLU A 154 14.35 6.01 12.11
C GLU A 154 13.27 5.32 12.95
N MET A 155 13.49 5.18 14.27
CA MET A 155 12.49 4.60 15.19
C MET A 155 11.21 5.43 15.22
N CYS A 156 11.30 6.77 15.13
CA CYS A 156 10.15 7.66 15.08
C CYS A 156 9.32 7.52 13.79
N THR A 157 9.80 6.80 12.79
CA THR A 157 9.09 6.56 11.51
C THR A 157 8.30 5.27 11.49
N LYS A 158 8.41 4.45 12.54
CA LYS A 158 7.81 3.12 12.62
C LYS A 158 6.62 3.15 13.59
N THR A 159 5.42 3.02 13.06
CA THR A 159 4.18 3.02 13.82
C THR A 159 3.52 1.65 13.71
N PRO A 160 3.56 0.80 14.74
CA PRO A 160 2.82 -0.46 14.71
C PRO A 160 1.32 -0.16 14.76
N TRP A 161 0.51 -0.97 14.06
CA TRP A 161 -0.92 -0.73 13.91
C TRP A 161 -1.67 -0.54 15.24
N TRP A 162 -1.29 -1.28 16.29
CA TRP A 162 -1.96 -1.25 17.60
C TRP A 162 -1.69 0.03 18.39
N LEU A 163 -0.65 0.80 18.04
CA LEU A 163 -0.35 2.07 18.71
C LEU A 163 -1.42 3.13 18.42
N VAL A 164 -2.01 3.08 17.22
CA VAL A 164 -3.07 3.99 16.78
C VAL A 164 -4.33 3.85 17.65
N PRO A 165 -4.99 2.69 17.78
CA PRO A 165 -6.15 2.54 18.68
C PRO A 165 -5.78 2.79 20.14
N LEU A 166 -4.60 2.36 20.60
CA LEU A 166 -4.14 2.60 21.97
C LEU A 166 -4.11 4.10 22.31
N PHE A 167 -3.65 4.93 21.37
CA PHE A 167 -3.62 6.39 21.55
C PHE A 167 -5.00 7.03 21.36
N TRP A 168 -5.70 6.69 20.27
CA TRP A 168 -6.89 7.42 19.86
C TRP A 168 -8.16 7.03 20.61
N ILE A 169 -8.31 5.79 21.07
CA ILE A 169 -9.51 5.38 21.82
C ILE A 169 -9.68 6.21 23.11
N PRO A 170 -8.66 6.36 23.99
CA PRO A 170 -8.76 7.23 25.16
C PRO A 170 -9.09 8.68 24.81
N VAL A 171 -8.49 9.23 23.74
CA VAL A 171 -8.74 10.60 23.28
C VAL A 171 -10.20 10.76 22.83
N ILE A 172 -10.71 9.84 22.01
CA ILE A 172 -12.10 9.82 21.51
C ILE A 172 -13.09 9.78 22.69
N ILE A 173 -12.85 8.89 23.65
CA ILE A 173 -13.68 8.76 24.87
C ILE A 173 -13.66 10.06 25.66
N GLN A 174 -12.49 10.66 25.89
CA GLN A 174 -12.36 11.90 26.64
C GLN A 174 -13.05 13.07 25.93
N CYS A 175 -12.98 13.15 24.59
CA CYS A 175 -13.69 14.16 23.81
C CYS A 175 -15.21 14.01 23.90
N ALA A 176 -15.74 12.79 23.95
CA ALA A 176 -17.18 12.52 24.03
C ALA A 176 -17.77 12.58 25.44
N ARG A 177 -16.96 12.33 26.48
CA ARG A 177 -17.44 12.07 27.85
C ARG A 177 -18.31 13.18 28.43
N GLU A 178 -17.88 14.43 28.33
CA GLU A 178 -18.55 15.57 28.95
C GLU A 178 -19.91 15.82 28.31
N ASP A 179 -19.96 15.87 26.97
CA ASP A 179 -21.20 16.06 26.20
C ASP A 179 -22.16 14.87 26.31
N LEU A 180 -21.65 13.64 26.43
CA LEU A 180 -22.49 12.46 26.62
C LEU A 180 -23.13 12.44 28.02
N ALA A 181 -22.37 12.82 29.06
CA ALA A 181 -22.86 12.85 30.43
C ALA A 181 -23.99 13.88 30.62
N SER A 182 -23.88 15.06 29.98
CA SER A 182 -24.95 16.07 30.00
C SER A 182 -26.17 15.64 29.18
N SER A 183 -25.95 14.99 28.03
CA SER A 183 -27.01 14.59 27.11
C SER A 183 -27.82 13.36 27.57
N TRP A 184 -27.30 12.55 28.49
CA TRP A 184 -27.90 11.25 28.84
C TRP A 184 -29.31 11.35 29.46
N GLN A 185 -29.62 12.45 30.13
CA GLN A 185 -30.88 12.63 30.85
C GLN A 185 -32.03 13.11 29.95
N ASP A 186 -31.75 13.61 28.76
CA ASP A 186 -32.72 14.20 27.84
C ASP A 186 -32.61 13.54 26.45
N ARG A 187 -33.73 12.94 26.01
CA ARG A 187 -33.79 12.26 24.70
C ARG A 187 -33.47 13.17 23.53
N SER A 188 -33.84 14.44 23.60
CA SER A 188 -33.57 15.41 22.54
C SER A 188 -32.08 15.71 22.43
N GLN A 189 -31.41 15.92 23.58
CA GLN A 189 -29.97 16.16 23.65
C GLN A 189 -29.18 14.91 23.23
N LEU A 190 -29.63 13.71 23.63
CA LEU A 190 -29.04 12.46 23.18
C LEU A 190 -29.15 12.29 21.65
N ALA A 191 -30.31 12.62 21.07
CA ALA A 191 -30.48 12.58 19.62
C ALA A 191 -29.55 13.58 18.91
N SER A 192 -29.41 14.80 19.43
CA SER A 192 -28.45 15.80 18.93
C SER A 192 -27.01 15.30 19.02
N PHE A 193 -26.61 14.72 20.15
CA PHE A 193 -25.29 14.12 20.35
C PHE A 193 -25.00 13.06 19.27
N VAL A 194 -25.91 12.10 19.08
CA VAL A 194 -25.78 11.05 18.06
C VAL A 194 -25.70 11.67 16.67
N GLY A 195 -26.54 12.67 16.37
CA GLY A 195 -26.53 13.39 15.11
C GLY A 195 -25.17 14.05 14.80
N TYR A 196 -24.61 14.79 15.75
CA TYR A 196 -23.29 15.43 15.58
C TYR A 196 -22.15 14.42 15.50
N PHE A 197 -22.24 13.32 16.26
CA PHE A 197 -21.24 12.25 16.20
C PHE A 197 -21.24 11.56 14.83
N LEU A 198 -22.41 11.21 14.30
CA LEU A 198 -22.55 10.64 12.96
C LEU A 198 -22.14 11.64 11.86
N PHE A 199 -22.45 12.93 12.05
CA PHE A 199 -21.94 13.97 11.17
C PHE A 199 -20.41 14.03 11.17
N GLY A 200 -19.77 13.88 12.33
CA GLY A 200 -18.32 13.77 12.44
C GLY A 200 -17.75 12.58 11.65
N ILE A 201 -18.36 11.40 11.75
CA ILE A 201 -17.96 10.22 10.95
C ILE A 201 -18.11 10.49 9.45
N LEU A 202 -19.23 11.10 9.04
CA LEU A 202 -19.46 11.44 7.63
C LEU A 202 -18.45 12.49 7.14
N LEU A 203 -18.16 13.51 7.94
CA LEU A 203 -17.15 14.53 7.66
C LEU A 203 -15.78 13.89 7.50
N TRP A 204 -15.41 12.96 8.38
CA TRP A 204 -14.18 12.18 8.21
C TRP A 204 -14.18 11.42 6.88
N SER A 205 -15.25 10.71 6.53
CA SER A 205 -15.27 9.94 5.27
C SER A 205 -15.03 10.84 4.04
N PHE A 206 -15.48 12.09 4.10
CA PHE A 206 -15.22 13.09 3.08
C PHE A 206 -13.77 13.59 3.12
N LEU A 207 -13.23 13.84 4.32
CA LEU A 207 -11.83 14.21 4.51
C LEU A 207 -10.87 13.12 4.04
N GLU A 208 -11.16 11.85 4.35
CA GLU A 208 -10.44 10.68 3.83
C GLU A 208 -10.32 10.76 2.32
N TYR A 209 -11.45 10.87 1.62
CA TYR A 209 -11.47 10.97 0.15
C TYR A 209 -10.68 12.19 -0.34
N SER A 210 -10.86 13.34 0.31
CA SER A 210 -10.26 14.61 -0.09
C SER A 210 -8.74 14.61 0.08
N LEU A 211 -8.27 14.16 1.24
CA LEU A 211 -6.84 14.02 1.54
C LEU A 211 -6.22 12.99 0.61
N HIS A 212 -6.85 11.83 0.46
CA HIS A 212 -6.31 10.78 -0.39
C HIS A 212 -6.19 11.22 -1.86
N ARG A 213 -7.19 11.93 -2.39
CA ARG A 213 -7.18 12.40 -3.78
C ARG A 213 -6.27 13.59 -4.02
N TRP A 214 -6.41 14.66 -3.24
CA TRP A 214 -5.81 15.96 -3.57
C TRP A 214 -4.51 16.24 -2.84
N VAL A 215 -4.23 15.54 -1.74
CA VAL A 215 -3.00 15.72 -0.95
C VAL A 215 -2.06 14.54 -1.16
N PHE A 216 -2.56 13.32 -0.98
CA PHE A 216 -1.75 12.10 -1.05
C PHE A 216 -1.47 11.63 -2.47
N HIS A 217 -2.33 11.97 -3.44
CA HIS A 217 -2.11 11.73 -4.88
C HIS A 217 -1.96 13.04 -5.67
N VAL A 218 -1.37 14.06 -5.03
CA VAL A 218 -0.98 15.26 -5.78
C VAL A 218 0.05 14.88 -6.84
N LYS A 219 -0.24 15.20 -8.10
CA LYS A 219 0.69 14.93 -9.19
C LYS A 219 1.85 15.91 -9.11
N LEU A 220 3.05 15.39 -8.87
CA LEU A 220 4.27 16.19 -8.89
C LEU A 220 4.91 16.10 -10.29
N ASN A 221 5.60 17.15 -10.70
CA ASN A 221 6.26 17.25 -12.01
C ASN A 221 7.72 17.65 -11.84
N SER A 222 8.47 17.68 -12.94
CA SER A 222 9.91 17.99 -12.92
C SER A 222 10.27 19.37 -12.35
N ASN A 223 9.31 20.29 -12.29
CA ASN A 223 9.49 21.62 -11.70
C ASN A 223 9.12 21.69 -10.22
N SER A 224 8.67 20.58 -9.62
CA SER A 224 8.33 20.51 -8.21
C SER A 224 9.60 20.56 -7.37
N GLY A 225 9.63 21.36 -6.30
CA GLY A 225 10.82 21.46 -5.45
C GLY A 225 11.07 20.18 -4.64
N SER A 226 12.34 19.85 -4.35
CA SER A 226 12.70 18.65 -3.58
C SER A 226 11.97 18.53 -2.23
N TRP A 227 11.68 19.67 -1.58
CA TRP A 227 10.94 19.71 -0.32
C TRP A 227 9.50 19.21 -0.45
N ILE A 228 8.79 19.52 -1.54
CA ILE A 228 7.41 19.04 -1.73
C ILE A 228 7.38 17.54 -2.07
N CYS A 229 8.35 17.07 -2.86
CA CYS A 229 8.54 15.63 -3.12
C CYS A 229 8.85 14.87 -1.83
N THR A 230 9.70 15.45 -0.97
CA THR A 230 10.03 14.87 0.34
C THR A 230 8.81 14.81 1.25
N PHE A 231 8.03 15.90 1.32
CA PHE A 231 6.79 15.94 2.09
C PHE A 231 5.77 14.90 1.59
N HIS A 232 5.52 14.86 0.27
CA HIS A 232 4.65 13.86 -0.35
C HIS A 232 5.12 12.43 -0.06
N PHE A 233 6.44 12.18 -0.12
CA PHE A 233 7.01 10.88 0.19
C PHE A 233 6.70 10.46 1.63
N MET A 234 6.81 11.37 2.58
CA MET A 234 6.57 11.08 4.00
C MET A 234 5.10 10.82 4.34
N ILE A 235 4.15 11.44 3.63
CA ILE A 235 2.72 11.32 3.96
C ILE A 235 2.01 10.16 3.25
N HIS A 236 2.44 9.78 2.05
CA HIS A 236 1.79 8.71 1.28
C HIS A 236 2.71 8.02 0.25
N GLY A 237 3.66 8.75 -0.34
CA GLY A 237 4.54 8.18 -1.37
C GLY A 237 5.34 6.97 -0.88
N LEU A 238 5.78 6.97 0.37
CA LEU A 238 6.45 5.84 0.99
C LEU A 238 5.56 4.59 1.03
N HIS A 239 4.27 4.76 1.34
CA HIS A 239 3.32 3.66 1.37
C HIS A 239 3.10 3.05 -0.03
N HIS A 240 3.02 3.88 -1.08
CA HIS A 240 2.99 3.37 -2.46
C HIS A 240 4.30 2.70 -2.88
N LYS A 241 5.44 3.21 -2.40
CA LYS A 241 6.75 2.68 -2.76
C LYS A 241 7.04 1.34 -2.09
N VAL A 242 6.74 1.19 -0.80
CA VAL A 242 6.92 -0.05 -0.01
C VAL A 242 5.59 -0.50 0.59
N PRO A 243 4.62 -0.96 -0.22
CA PRO A 243 3.24 -1.23 0.22
C PRO A 243 3.10 -2.40 1.21
N PHE A 244 4.19 -3.13 1.44
CA PHE A 244 4.27 -4.28 2.34
C PHE A 244 5.11 -4.02 3.60
N ASP A 245 5.47 -2.76 3.90
CA ASP A 245 6.08 -2.39 5.18
C ASP A 245 4.98 -2.22 6.25
N PRO A 246 4.87 -3.14 7.25
CA PRO A 246 3.77 -3.11 8.22
C PRO A 246 3.91 -1.98 9.24
N MET A 247 5.07 -1.32 9.33
CA MET A 247 5.33 -0.27 10.30
C MET A 247 5.15 1.14 9.70
N ARG A 248 4.84 1.23 8.39
CA ARG A 248 4.79 2.50 7.64
C ARG A 248 3.54 2.67 6.79
N LEU A 249 2.47 2.03 7.25
CA LEU A 249 1.15 2.14 6.63
C LEU A 249 0.27 3.12 7.41
N VAL A 250 0.15 2.91 8.73
CA VAL A 250 -0.75 3.70 9.57
C VAL A 250 -0.18 5.07 9.90
N PHE A 251 -1.05 6.06 10.13
CA PHE A 251 -0.59 7.42 10.37
C PHE A 251 -0.05 7.58 11.81
N PRO A 252 1.17 8.13 12.00
CA PRO A 252 1.74 8.27 13.33
C PRO A 252 0.89 9.19 14.25
N PRO A 253 0.60 8.80 15.52
CA PRO A 253 -0.33 9.55 16.37
C PRO A 253 0.05 11.00 16.66
N LEU A 254 1.34 11.31 16.86
CA LEU A 254 1.77 12.68 17.19
C LEU A 254 1.56 13.66 16.02
N PRO A 255 2.06 13.38 14.79
CA PRO A 255 1.64 14.11 13.59
C PRO A 255 0.12 14.15 13.41
N GLY A 256 -0.58 13.05 13.69
CA GLY A 256 -2.04 12.98 13.61
C GLY A 256 -2.74 13.96 14.56
N ALA A 257 -2.29 14.06 15.81
CA ALA A 257 -2.81 15.00 16.80
C ALA A 257 -2.55 16.46 16.41
N LEU A 258 -1.39 16.75 15.84
CA LEU A 258 -1.09 18.08 15.30
C LEU A 258 -2.05 18.43 14.16
N LEU A 259 -2.21 17.55 13.18
CA LEU A 259 -3.12 17.76 12.05
C LEU A 259 -4.58 17.89 12.51
N ALA A 260 -5.02 17.03 13.44
CA ALA A 260 -6.35 17.10 14.02
C ALA A 260 -6.58 18.46 14.71
N THR A 261 -5.60 18.99 15.43
CA THR A 261 -5.69 20.31 16.09
C THR A 261 -5.78 21.45 15.07
N ILE A 262 -4.99 21.41 14.00
CA ILE A 262 -5.01 22.40 12.92
C ILE A 262 -6.39 22.43 12.23
N ILE A 263 -6.98 21.26 11.97
CA ILE A 263 -8.31 21.15 11.34
C ILE A 263 -9.42 21.52 12.33
N TYR A 264 -9.33 21.07 13.58
CA TYR A 264 -10.35 21.26 14.60
C TYR A 264 -10.51 22.72 15.03
N THR A 265 -9.39 23.43 15.25
CA THR A 265 -9.41 24.80 15.79
C THR A 265 -10.34 25.74 15.03
N PRO A 266 -10.22 25.91 13.69
CA PRO A 266 -11.14 26.77 12.94
C PRO A 266 -12.58 26.24 12.93
N LEU A 267 -12.80 24.93 12.83
CA LEU A 267 -14.13 24.33 12.87
C LEU A 267 -14.83 24.54 14.22
N SER A 268 -14.05 24.62 15.31
CA SER A 268 -14.59 24.80 16.65
C SER A 268 -15.29 26.14 16.87
N PHE A 269 -14.98 27.15 16.07
CA PHE A 269 -15.64 28.46 16.11
C PHE A 269 -16.98 28.50 15.35
N VAL A 270 -17.25 27.50 14.50
CA VAL A 270 -18.43 27.48 13.61
C VAL A 270 -19.45 26.43 14.04
N LEU A 271 -18.99 25.30 14.58
CA LEU A 271 -19.85 24.18 14.96
C LEU A 271 -20.48 24.40 16.34
N LEU A 272 -21.73 23.95 16.50
CA LEU A 272 -22.47 24.04 17.76
C LEU A 272 -21.96 23.04 18.83
N SER A 273 -21.60 21.82 18.42
CA SER A 273 -21.06 20.78 19.31
C SER A 273 -19.72 20.26 18.79
N PRO A 274 -18.68 21.10 18.76
CA PRO A 274 -17.43 20.80 18.05
C PRO A 274 -16.70 19.58 18.63
N ARG A 275 -16.74 19.36 19.94
CA ARG A 275 -16.10 18.21 20.60
C ARG A 275 -16.75 16.88 20.23
N VAL A 276 -18.08 16.85 20.09
CA VAL A 276 -18.84 15.68 19.65
C VAL A 276 -18.54 15.36 18.18
N VAL A 277 -18.52 16.39 17.32
CA VAL A 277 -18.12 16.25 15.91
C VAL A 277 -16.67 15.76 15.80
N LEU A 278 -15.75 16.29 16.61
CA LEU A 278 -14.37 15.83 16.67
C LEU A 278 -14.28 14.35 17.09
N SER A 279 -15.01 13.95 18.12
CA SER A 279 -15.02 12.55 18.57
C SER A 279 -15.54 11.60 17.47
N GLY A 280 -16.60 12.01 16.76
CA GLY A 280 -17.10 11.28 15.59
C GLY A 280 -16.09 11.22 14.45
N ALA A 281 -15.43 12.33 14.12
CA ALA A 281 -14.41 12.39 13.08
C ALA A 281 -13.17 11.55 13.41
N LEU A 282 -12.68 11.61 14.65
CA LEU A 282 -11.58 10.77 15.13
C LEU A 282 -11.95 9.28 15.15
N THR A 283 -13.21 8.94 15.46
CA THR A 283 -13.72 7.57 15.34
C THR A 283 -13.71 7.12 13.88
N GLY A 284 -14.17 7.97 12.96
CA GLY A 284 -14.08 7.73 11.52
C GLY A 284 -12.65 7.48 11.07
N TYR A 285 -11.72 8.33 11.49
CA TYR A 285 -10.28 8.19 11.22
C TYR A 285 -9.71 6.87 11.73
N LEU A 286 -9.98 6.52 12.99
CA LEU A 286 -9.50 5.27 13.57
C LEU A 286 -10.03 4.06 12.79
N CYS A 287 -11.32 4.07 12.45
CA CYS A 287 -11.91 3.04 11.60
C CYS A 287 -11.23 2.98 10.23
N TYR A 288 -11.01 4.12 9.57
CA TYR A 288 -10.30 4.20 8.30
C TYR A 288 -8.91 3.58 8.38
N ASP A 289 -8.09 3.97 9.36
CA ASP A 289 -6.68 3.56 9.45
C ASP A 289 -6.57 2.05 9.74
N MET A 290 -7.47 1.54 10.59
CA MET A 290 -7.56 0.11 10.89
C MET A 290 -8.10 -0.71 9.71
N ILE A 291 -9.09 -0.18 8.97
CA ILE A 291 -9.56 -0.81 7.73
C ILE A 291 -8.42 -0.85 6.74
N HIS A 292 -7.73 0.26 6.51
CA HIS A 292 -6.61 0.37 5.57
C HIS A 292 -5.53 -0.68 5.88
N TYR A 293 -5.11 -0.77 7.15
CA TYR A 293 -4.16 -1.78 7.58
C TYR A 293 -4.68 -3.21 7.34
N TYR A 294 -5.95 -3.47 7.67
CA TYR A 294 -6.58 -4.77 7.44
C TYR A 294 -6.71 -5.13 5.95
N LEU A 295 -6.88 -4.15 5.05
CA LEU A 295 -6.91 -4.41 3.60
C LEU A 295 -5.54 -4.87 3.08
N HIS A 296 -4.43 -4.40 3.66
CA HIS A 296 -3.09 -4.88 3.29
C HIS A 296 -2.77 -6.25 3.90
N TYR A 297 -2.95 -6.40 5.22
CA TYR A 297 -2.42 -7.54 5.97
C TYR A 297 -3.45 -8.58 6.41
N GLY A 298 -4.74 -8.26 6.35
CA GLY A 298 -5.83 -9.17 6.73
C GLY A 298 -6.19 -10.18 5.64
N ASN A 299 -6.87 -11.26 6.03
CA ASN A 299 -7.51 -12.22 5.10
C ASN A 299 -9.05 -12.09 5.21
N PRO A 300 -9.67 -11.11 4.53
CA PRO A 300 -11.09 -10.85 4.67
C PRO A 300 -11.94 -11.98 4.08
N THR A 301 -12.97 -12.39 4.82
CA THR A 301 -13.92 -13.42 4.39
C THR A 301 -15.30 -12.85 4.01
N THR A 302 -15.66 -11.69 4.56
CA THR A 302 -16.94 -11.04 4.25
C THR A 302 -16.91 -10.38 2.88
N ARG A 303 -18.04 -10.40 2.17
CA ARG A 303 -18.15 -9.84 0.83
C ARG A 303 -17.75 -8.36 0.75
N ALA A 304 -18.06 -7.58 1.80
CA ALA A 304 -17.71 -6.17 1.88
C ALA A 304 -16.20 -5.96 1.96
N PHE A 305 -15.50 -6.60 2.90
CA PHE A 305 -14.05 -6.44 3.03
C PHE A 305 -13.27 -7.10 1.90
N VAL A 306 -13.75 -8.20 1.31
CA VAL A 306 -13.16 -8.75 0.08
C VAL A 306 -13.29 -7.77 -1.07
N HIS A 307 -14.42 -7.05 -1.18
CA HIS A 307 -14.59 -6.01 -2.18
C HIS A 307 -13.62 -4.85 -1.94
N LEU A 308 -13.56 -4.31 -0.71
CA LEU A 308 -12.66 -3.22 -0.36
C LEU A 308 -11.19 -3.58 -0.55
N LYS A 309 -10.75 -4.79 -0.13
CA LYS A 309 -9.37 -5.25 -0.31
C LYS A 309 -9.00 -5.27 -1.79
N ARG A 310 -9.86 -5.85 -2.63
CA ARG A 310 -9.65 -5.86 -4.08
C ARG A 310 -9.64 -4.44 -4.65
N TYR A 311 -10.57 -3.59 -4.22
CA TYR A 311 -10.70 -2.22 -4.68
C TYR A 311 -9.43 -1.42 -4.41
N HIS A 312 -8.93 -1.50 -3.18
CA HIS A 312 -7.70 -0.84 -2.73
C HIS A 312 -6.44 -1.40 -3.40
N GLN A 313 -6.34 -2.73 -3.55
CA GLN A 313 -5.23 -3.33 -4.29
C GLN A 313 -5.20 -2.89 -5.77
N HIS A 314 -6.37 -2.74 -6.40
CA HIS A 314 -6.43 -2.18 -7.75
C HIS A 314 -6.02 -0.71 -7.79
N HIS A 315 -6.33 0.09 -6.76
CA HIS A 315 -5.81 1.45 -6.63
C HIS A 315 -4.27 1.44 -6.58
N HIS A 316 -3.66 0.65 -5.69
CA HIS A 316 -2.20 0.56 -5.57
C HIS A 316 -1.48 0.13 -6.85
N PHE A 317 -1.96 -0.95 -7.43
CA PHE A 317 -1.21 -1.65 -8.47
C PHE A 317 -1.68 -1.32 -9.87
N SER A 318 -2.95 -0.97 -10.11
CA SER A 318 -3.50 -0.82 -11.48
C SER A 318 -4.01 0.56 -11.84
N HIS A 319 -4.62 1.28 -10.89
CA HIS A 319 -5.41 2.48 -11.15
C HIS A 319 -5.20 3.53 -10.05
N GLN A 320 -3.97 4.04 -9.94
CA GLN A 320 -3.58 5.00 -8.88
C GLN A 320 -4.32 6.34 -8.94
N THR A 321 -4.95 6.66 -10.07
CA THR A 321 -5.77 7.87 -10.26
C THR A 321 -7.26 7.66 -10.00
N LEU A 322 -7.66 6.48 -9.51
CA LEU A 322 -9.04 6.11 -9.18
C LEU A 322 -9.07 5.40 -7.81
N GLY A 323 -10.25 5.28 -7.20
CA GLY A 323 -10.45 4.48 -6.01
C GLY A 323 -9.82 5.08 -4.75
N TYR A 324 -10.11 6.36 -4.50
CA TYR A 324 -9.55 7.09 -3.35
C TYR A 324 -10.29 6.76 -2.04
N GLY A 325 -11.50 6.20 -2.10
CA GLY A 325 -12.22 5.74 -0.91
C GLY A 325 -11.67 4.41 -0.40
N ILE A 326 -11.09 4.40 0.80
CA ILE A 326 -10.54 3.21 1.46
C ILE A 326 -11.60 2.54 2.33
N SER A 327 -12.27 3.32 3.18
CA SER A 327 -13.33 2.83 4.06
C SER A 327 -14.63 2.54 3.29
N SER A 328 -14.88 3.29 2.22
CA SER A 328 -16.07 3.16 1.37
C SER A 328 -15.89 3.83 0.01
N PRO A 329 -16.44 3.28 -1.09
CA PRO A 329 -16.42 3.91 -2.41
C PRO A 329 -17.47 5.02 -2.58
N LEU A 330 -18.13 5.48 -1.51
CA LEU A 330 -19.21 6.47 -1.56
C LEU A 330 -18.78 7.74 -2.33
N TRP A 331 -17.67 8.35 -1.93
CA TRP A 331 -17.19 9.59 -2.56
C TRP A 331 -16.59 9.35 -3.94
N ASP A 332 -16.04 8.17 -4.21
CA ASP A 332 -15.64 7.78 -5.57
C ASP A 332 -16.83 7.74 -6.53
N VAL A 333 -18.01 7.32 -6.07
CA VAL A 333 -19.26 7.38 -6.86
C VAL A 333 -19.67 8.83 -7.10
N VAL A 334 -19.71 9.64 -6.03
CA VAL A 334 -20.12 11.06 -6.10
C VAL A 334 -19.24 11.84 -7.06
N PHE A 335 -17.92 11.65 -6.98
CA PHE A 335 -16.93 12.38 -7.78
C PHE A 335 -16.44 11.62 -9.02
N LYS A 336 -17.11 10.52 -9.41
CA LYS A 336 -16.83 9.73 -10.63
C LYS A 336 -15.38 9.25 -10.75
N THR A 337 -14.80 8.79 -9.65
CA THR A 337 -13.44 8.25 -9.55
C THR A 337 -13.45 6.76 -9.17
N ARG A 338 -14.58 6.08 -9.37
CA ARG A 338 -14.78 4.69 -8.96
C ARG A 338 -14.05 3.68 -9.84
N ILE A 339 -13.38 2.72 -9.21
CA ILE A 339 -12.83 1.53 -9.89
C ILE A 339 -13.97 0.52 -10.16
N HIS A 340 -14.06 0.04 -11.40
CA HIS A 340 -15.02 -0.99 -11.78
C HIS A 340 -14.41 -2.38 -11.71
N LEU A 341 -14.60 -3.05 -10.57
CA LEU A 341 -14.09 -4.39 -10.35
C LEU A 341 -14.87 -5.45 -11.15
N ARG A 342 -14.13 -6.33 -11.84
CA ARG A 342 -14.72 -7.52 -12.47
C ARG A 342 -15.39 -8.41 -11.43
N LYS A 343 -16.55 -8.98 -11.78
CA LYS A 343 -17.20 -10.04 -10.98
C LYS A 343 -16.37 -11.31 -11.06
N LEU A 344 -15.95 -11.85 -9.91
CA LEU A 344 -15.22 -13.10 -9.83
C LEU A 344 -16.20 -14.27 -9.74
N ARG A 345 -15.81 -15.42 -10.32
CA ARG A 345 -16.57 -16.69 -10.22
C ARG A 345 -16.25 -17.47 -8.94
N TYR A 346 -15.23 -17.05 -8.20
CA TYR A 346 -14.76 -17.66 -6.96
C TYR A 346 -14.31 -16.56 -6.00
N GLN A 347 -14.20 -16.91 -4.72
CA GLN A 347 -13.68 -16.02 -3.69
C GLN A 347 -12.15 -16.11 -3.63
N LEU A 348 -11.49 -14.96 -3.54
CA LEU A 348 -10.05 -14.89 -3.33
C LEU A 348 -9.71 -15.24 -1.87
N ARG A 349 -8.55 -15.86 -1.67
CA ARG A 349 -7.98 -16.12 -0.34
C ARG A 349 -6.54 -15.63 -0.32
N TRP A 350 -6.11 -15.02 0.78
CA TRP A 350 -4.74 -14.53 0.95
C TRP A 350 -3.92 -15.32 1.97
N SER A 351 -4.60 -16.17 2.75
CA SER A 351 -4.02 -17.27 3.52
C SER A 351 -4.93 -18.49 3.53
#